data_AF-A0A285FQ31-F1
#
_entry.id   AF-A0A285FQ31-F1
#
_cell.length_a   1.000
_cell.length_b   1.000
_cell.length_c   1.000
_cell.angle_alpha   90.00
_cell.angle_beta   90.00
_cell.angle_gamma   90.00
#
_symmetry.space_group_name_H-M   'P 1'
#
loop_
_entity.id
_entity.type
_entity.pdbx_description
1 polymer ?
#
loop_
_entity_poly.entity_id
_entity_poly.type
_entity_poly.pdbx_seq_one_letter_code
_entity_poly.pdbx_strand_id
1 'polypeptide(L)'
;MERRASPRGLVGRSLIAALLFAAAVVPGWTLGGLAERWTGSGLLDWIVTGAWAGLAVRLLAPWASYRPRDAFLGLIPVYNWYLVCVLSWRVALLPYRDWEPRADELWRARWLTGDRLGLWRADTRPPSKIRASTAPAAARRTR
;
A
#
# COMPACT_ATOMS: atom_id res chain seq x y z
N MET A 1 -20.32 -13.85 -5.30
CA MET A 1 -20.26 -13.91 -3.81
C MET A 1 -19.03 -13.14 -3.35
N GLU A 2 -19.15 -11.86 -2.97
CA GLU A 2 -18.05 -11.16 -2.31
C GLU A 2 -17.87 -11.75 -0.91
N ARG A 3 -16.76 -12.44 -0.67
CA ARG A 3 -16.38 -12.82 0.69
C ARG A 3 -16.27 -11.54 1.51
N ARG A 4 -17.12 -11.39 2.53
CA ARG A 4 -16.99 -10.37 3.58
C ARG A 4 -15.68 -10.63 4.32
N ALA A 5 -14.55 -10.20 3.77
CA ALA A 5 -13.26 -10.33 4.44
C ALA A 5 -13.36 -9.62 5.80
N SER A 6 -13.02 -10.25 6.91
CA SER A 6 -12.85 -9.54 8.18
C SER A 6 -11.50 -8.81 8.20
N PRO A 7 -11.39 -7.68 8.92
CA PRO A 7 -10.10 -7.06 9.16
C PRO A 7 -9.13 -8.09 9.74
N ARG A 8 -7.89 -8.11 9.25
CA ARG A 8 -6.87 -9.02 9.82
C ARG A 8 -6.66 -8.64 11.28
N GLY A 9 -6.64 -9.64 12.16
CA GLY A 9 -6.29 -9.43 13.56
C GLY A 9 -4.88 -8.86 13.73
N LEU A 10 -4.60 -8.24 14.88
CA LEU A 10 -3.34 -7.53 15.15
C LEU A 10 -2.11 -8.41 14.87
N VAL A 11 -2.14 -9.67 15.30
CA VAL A 11 -1.03 -10.63 15.10
C VAL A 11 -0.77 -10.88 13.61
N GLY A 12 -1.83 -11.12 12.82
CA GLY A 12 -1.69 -11.35 11.38
C GLY A 12 -1.17 -10.10 10.65
N ARG A 13 -1.62 -8.91 11.07
CA ARG A 13 -1.10 -7.63 10.56
C ARG A 13 0.39 -7.48 10.87
N SER A 14 0.79 -7.72 12.12
CA SER A 14 2.19 -7.60 12.56
C SER A 14 3.11 -8.57 11.83
N LEU A 15 2.69 -9.83 11.65
CA LEU A 15 3.47 -10.82 10.90
C LEU A 15 3.67 -10.41 9.44
N ILE A 16 2.61 -9.98 8.74
CA ILE A 16 2.72 -9.53 7.35
C ILE A 16 3.59 -8.27 7.25
N ALA A 17 3.41 -7.31 8.16
CA ALA A 17 4.21 -6.10 8.18
C ALA A 17 5.70 -6.40 8.42
N ALA A 18 6.01 -7.31 9.36
CA ALA A 18 7.38 -7.74 9.63
C ALA A 18 8.00 -8.44 8.41
N LEU A 19 7.26 -9.32 7.74
CA LEU A 19 7.73 -10.00 6.53
C LEU A 19 7.98 -9.02 5.37
N LEU A 20 7.08 -8.06 5.17
CA LEU A 20 7.25 -7.01 4.15
C LEU A 20 8.47 -6.14 4.45
N PHE A 21 8.66 -5.76 5.72
CA PHE A 21 9.82 -4.99 6.15
C PHE A 21 11.12 -5.77 5.92
N ALA A 22 11.17 -7.03 6.35
CA ALA A 22 12.34 -7.89 6.17
C ALA A 22 12.68 -8.07 4.68
N ALA A 23 11.68 -8.30 3.82
CA ALA A 23 11.87 -8.41 2.38
C ALA A 23 12.37 -7.11 1.73
N ALA A 24 11.95 -5.96 2.26
CA ALA A 24 12.38 -4.65 1.77
C ALA A 24 13.79 -4.26 2.21
N VAL A 25 14.32 -4.84 3.29
CA VAL A 25 15.56 -4.38 3.94
C VAL A 25 16.69 -5.41 3.86
N VAL A 26 16.42 -6.66 4.22
CA VAL A 26 17.44 -7.71 4.32
C VAL A 26 18.19 -7.95 3.00
N PRO A 27 17.52 -8.04 1.83
CA PRO A 27 18.24 -8.24 0.57
C PRO A 27 19.14 -7.07 0.20
N GLY A 28 18.77 -5.84 0.61
CA GLY A 28 19.62 -4.65 0.42
C GLY A 28 20.96 -4.81 1.14
N TRP A 29 20.92 -5.17 2.43
CA TRP A 29 22.14 -5.40 3.22
C TRP A 29 22.98 -6.56 2.72
N THR A 30 22.35 -7.65 2.29
CA THR A 30 23.11 -8.81 1.81
C THR A 30 23.80 -8.51 0.49
N LEU A 31 23.11 -7.84 -0.44
CA LEU A 31 23.67 -7.44 -1.74
C LEU A 31 24.72 -6.34 -1.59
N GLY A 32 24.45 -5.33 -0.77
CA GLY A 32 25.38 -4.24 -0.53
C GLY A 32 26.66 -4.72 0.15
N GLY A 33 26.54 -5.51 1.21
CA GLY A 33 27.70 -6.11 1.87
C GLY A 33 28.47 -7.09 0.96
N LEU A 34 27.81 -7.75 0.01
CA LEU A 34 28.50 -8.57 -1.00
C LEU A 34 29.26 -7.70 -2.00
N ALA A 35 28.67 -6.59 -2.43
CA ALA A 35 29.31 -5.64 -3.32
C ALA A 35 30.56 -5.02 -2.69
N GLU A 36 30.49 -4.62 -1.42
CA GLU A 36 31.66 -4.12 -0.69
C GLU A 36 32.72 -5.21 -0.52
N ARG A 37 32.36 -6.44 -0.15
CA ARG A 37 33.34 -7.55 -0.03
C ARG A 37 34.06 -7.85 -1.33
N TRP A 38 33.41 -7.68 -2.48
CA TRP A 38 34.00 -7.93 -3.80
C TRP A 38 34.83 -6.76 -4.32
N THR A 39 34.45 -5.53 -4.00
CA THR A 39 35.06 -4.33 -4.60
C THR A 39 35.93 -3.52 -3.64
N GLY A 40 35.85 -3.79 -2.33
CA GLY A 40 36.47 -3.00 -1.28
C GLY A 40 35.85 -1.61 -1.09
N SER A 41 34.72 -1.30 -1.73
CA SER A 41 34.13 0.03 -1.74
C SER A 41 32.84 0.08 -0.92
N GLY A 42 32.90 0.74 0.24
CA GLY A 42 31.69 1.03 1.04
C GLY A 42 30.69 1.95 0.33
N LEU A 43 31.11 2.71 -0.68
CA LEU A 43 30.20 3.49 -1.51
C LEU A 43 29.29 2.58 -2.35
N LEU A 44 29.81 1.44 -2.83
CA LEU A 44 28.99 0.49 -3.59
C LEU A 44 27.99 -0.25 -2.70
N ASP A 45 28.35 -0.59 -1.46
CA ASP A 45 27.36 -1.06 -0.47
C ASP A 45 26.24 -0.03 -0.29
N TRP A 46 26.60 1.23 -0.04
CA TRP A 46 25.61 2.28 0.17
C TRP A 46 24.66 2.48 -1.01
N ILE A 47 25.19 2.51 -2.24
CA ILE A 47 24.39 2.65 -3.46
C ILE A 47 23.47 1.45 -3.65
N VAL A 48 23.98 0.22 -3.48
CA VAL A 48 23.19 -1.01 -3.67
C VAL A 48 22.09 -1.13 -2.61
N THR A 49 22.44 -0.89 -1.34
CA THR A 49 21.49 -0.90 -0.23
C THR A 49 20.42 0.18 -0.43
N GLY A 50 20.82 1.41 -0.79
CA GLY A 50 19.90 2.52 -1.06
C GLY A 50 19.01 2.31 -2.29
N ALA A 51 19.54 1.71 -3.36
CA ALA A 51 18.78 1.39 -4.56
C ALA A 51 17.70 0.33 -4.29
N TRP A 52 18.04 -0.71 -3.52
CA TRP A 52 17.09 -1.73 -3.11
C TRP A 52 15.95 -1.16 -2.25
N ALA A 53 16.32 -0.35 -1.26
CA ALA A 53 15.39 0.40 -0.43
C ALA A 53 14.44 1.30 -1.24
N GLY A 54 14.99 2.10 -2.14
CA GLY A 54 14.22 2.98 -3.02
C GLY A 54 13.25 2.20 -3.92
N LEU A 55 13.66 1.03 -4.43
CA LEU A 55 12.79 0.14 -5.18
C LEU A 55 11.63 -0.39 -4.33
N ALA A 56 11.90 -0.82 -3.09
CA ALA A 56 10.85 -1.27 -2.17
C ALA A 56 9.83 -0.15 -1.88
N VAL A 57 10.30 1.07 -1.61
CA VAL A 57 9.43 2.25 -1.42
C VAL A 57 8.60 2.51 -2.68
N ARG A 58 9.21 2.47 -3.87
CA ARG A 58 8.52 2.69 -5.14
C ARG A 58 7.38 1.69 -5.37
N LEU A 59 7.59 0.42 -5.00
CA LEU A 59 6.62 -0.65 -5.18
C LEU A 59 5.50 -0.61 -4.13
N LEU A 60 5.83 -0.28 -2.87
CA LEU A 60 4.86 -0.26 -1.77
C LEU A 60 4.07 1.05 -1.71
N ALA A 61 4.66 2.18 -2.13
CA ALA A 61 4.06 3.51 -2.03
C ALA A 61 2.64 3.61 -2.63
N PRO A 62 2.35 3.11 -3.85
CA PRO A 62 1.00 3.20 -4.44
C PRO A 62 -0.09 2.51 -3.61
N TRP A 63 0.28 1.50 -2.83
CA TRP A 63 -0.65 0.72 -2.02
C TRP A 63 -0.99 1.37 -0.68
N ALA A 64 -0.06 2.18 -0.17
CA ALA A 64 -0.15 2.89 1.10
C ALA A 64 -0.54 4.37 0.94
N SER A 65 -1.01 4.76 -0.26
CA SER A 65 -1.31 6.15 -0.61
C SER A 65 -0.10 7.08 -0.46
N TYR A 66 1.10 6.59 -0.83
CA TYR A 66 2.36 7.34 -0.96
C TYR A 66 2.71 7.57 -2.45
N ARG A 67 3.59 8.53 -2.79
CA ARG A 67 3.89 8.80 -4.22
C ARG A 67 5.12 7.96 -4.58
N PRO A 68 5.17 7.38 -5.79
CA PRO A 68 6.35 6.62 -6.22
C PRO A 68 7.60 7.50 -6.38
N ARG A 69 7.43 8.83 -6.43
CA ARG A 69 8.54 9.81 -6.39
C ARG A 69 9.26 9.85 -5.05
N ASP A 70 8.62 9.36 -3.99
CA ASP A 70 9.21 9.31 -2.65
C ASP A 70 10.29 8.22 -2.56
N ALA A 71 10.50 7.44 -3.62
CA ALA A 71 11.58 6.45 -3.75
C ALA A 71 12.99 7.03 -3.57
N PHE A 72 13.21 8.31 -3.91
CA PHE A 72 14.49 8.98 -3.67
C PHE A 72 14.84 9.08 -2.19
N LEU A 73 13.83 9.09 -1.32
CA LEU A 73 14.01 9.08 0.12
C LEU A 73 14.57 7.73 0.62
N GLY A 74 14.57 6.70 -0.24
CA GLY A 74 15.22 5.40 -0.03
C GLY A 74 16.74 5.47 0.10
N LEU A 75 17.36 6.55 -0.41
CA LEU A 75 18.79 6.82 -0.26
C LEU A 75 19.16 7.32 1.15
N ILE A 76 18.19 7.80 1.94
CA ILE A 76 18.42 8.28 3.30
C ILE A 76 18.20 7.09 4.25
N PRO A 77 19.24 6.48 4.86
CA PRO A 77 19.11 5.17 5.50
C PRO A 77 18.07 5.11 6.62
N VAL A 78 18.15 6.05 7.57
CA VAL A 78 17.28 6.09 8.75
C VAL A 78 15.84 6.46 8.36
N TYR A 79 15.69 7.47 7.50
CA TYR A 79 14.38 7.90 7.06
C TYR A 79 13.68 6.84 6.19
N ASN A 80 14.46 6.12 5.37
CA ASN A 80 13.96 5.01 4.61
C ASN A 80 13.45 3.87 5.51
N TRP A 81 14.16 3.50 6.59
CA TRP A 81 13.65 2.48 7.51
C TRP A 81 12.30 2.87 8.10
N TYR A 82 12.16 4.13 8.52
CA TYR A 82 10.89 4.65 9.00
C TYR A 82 9.79 4.53 7.92
N LEU A 83 10.07 4.96 6.69
CA LEU A 83 9.12 4.84 5.58
C LEU A 83 8.74 3.39 5.28
N VAL A 84 9.71 2.49 5.18
CA VAL A 84 9.46 1.07 4.89
C VAL A 84 8.65 0.42 6.02
N CYS A 85 8.90 0.76 7.28
CA CYS A 85 8.07 0.34 8.42
C CYS A 85 6.62 0.81 8.25
N VAL A 86 6.41 2.10 8.00
CA VAL A 86 5.07 2.68 7.83
C VAL A 86 4.36 2.06 6.63
N LEU A 87 5.03 1.94 5.49
CA LEU A 87 4.49 1.35 4.27
C LEU A 87 4.11 -0.12 4.48
N SER A 88 4.99 -0.90 5.13
CA SER A 88 4.73 -2.31 5.45
C SER A 88 3.53 -2.47 6.38
N TRP A 89 3.43 -1.63 7.41
CA TRP A 89 2.30 -1.62 8.34
C TRP A 89 0.97 -1.27 7.67
N ARG A 90 1.01 -0.32 6.72
CA ARG A 90 -0.16 0.08 5.93
C ARG A 90 -0.58 -1.03 4.96
N VAL A 91 0.35 -1.55 4.16
CA VAL A 91 0.08 -2.61 3.18
C VAL A 91 -0.44 -3.89 3.84
N ALA A 92 0.02 -4.21 5.05
CA ALA A 92 -0.44 -5.38 5.81
C ALA A 92 -1.95 -5.37 6.14
N LEU A 93 -2.59 -4.20 6.20
CA LEU A 93 -4.03 -4.09 6.52
C LEU A 93 -4.94 -4.17 5.28
N LEU A 94 -4.39 -4.10 4.07
CA LEU A 94 -5.18 -4.09 2.83
C LEU A 94 -6.09 -5.33 2.71
N PRO A 95 -7.37 -5.17 2.30
CA PRO A 95 -7.95 -3.98 1.66
C PRO A 95 -8.52 -2.92 2.63
N TYR A 96 -8.43 -3.13 3.94
CA TYR A 96 -8.86 -2.18 4.96
C TYR A 96 -7.73 -1.19 5.26
N ARG A 97 -8.04 0.08 5.41
CA ARG A 97 -7.08 1.15 5.66
C ARG A 97 -7.53 1.94 6.87
N ASP A 98 -6.63 2.13 7.82
CA ASP A 98 -6.77 2.97 9.02
C ASP A 98 -6.26 4.40 8.82
N TRP A 99 -5.81 4.73 7.60
CA TRP A 99 -5.39 6.08 7.20
C TRP A 99 -6.34 6.64 6.14
N GLU A 100 -6.41 7.98 6.09
CA GLU A 100 -7.16 8.70 5.07
C GLU A 100 -6.53 8.49 3.67
N PRO A 101 -7.31 8.01 2.69
CA PRO A 101 -6.91 7.98 1.29
C PRO A 101 -6.64 9.40 0.80
N ARG A 102 -5.74 9.53 -0.16
CA ARG A 102 -5.49 10.83 -0.78
C ARG A 102 -6.71 11.35 -1.53
N ALA A 103 -6.76 12.66 -1.73
CA ALA A 103 -7.80 13.33 -2.50
C ALA A 103 -8.04 12.70 -3.90
N ASP A 104 -6.98 12.27 -4.59
CA ASP A 104 -7.04 11.60 -5.89
C ASP A 104 -7.46 10.12 -5.82
N GLU A 105 -7.46 9.52 -4.62
CA GLU A 105 -7.92 8.16 -4.36
C GLU A 105 -9.34 8.12 -3.76
N LEU A 106 -9.87 9.24 -3.28
CA LEU A 106 -11.19 9.33 -2.63
C LEU A 106 -12.32 8.77 -3.51
N TRP A 107 -12.24 8.93 -4.84
CA TRP A 107 -13.26 8.39 -5.76
C TRP A 107 -13.31 6.85 -5.80
N ARG A 108 -12.25 6.16 -5.34
CA ARG A 108 -12.18 4.70 -5.19
C ARG A 108 -12.34 4.23 -3.75
N ALA A 109 -12.26 5.15 -2.80
CA ALA A 109 -12.30 4.81 -1.40
C ALA A 109 -13.74 4.86 -0.88
N ARG A 110 -14.14 3.82 -0.15
CA ARG A 110 -15.41 3.82 0.57
C ARG A 110 -15.16 3.94 2.06
N TRP A 111 -15.76 4.96 2.66
CA TRP A 111 -15.88 5.04 4.11
C TRP A 111 -16.82 3.94 4.61
N LEU A 112 -16.36 3.11 5.54
CA LEU A 112 -17.17 2.04 6.11
C LEU A 112 -17.93 2.56 7.34
N THR A 113 -19.22 2.22 7.42
CA THR A 113 -20.13 2.56 8.54
C THR A 113 -20.51 1.29 9.31
N GLY A 114 -20.98 1.40 10.56
CA GLY A 114 -21.37 0.28 11.43
C GLY A 114 -20.19 -0.29 12.24
N ASP A 115 -20.09 -1.61 12.39
CA ASP A 115 -19.03 -2.30 13.17
C ASP A 115 -17.59 -2.06 12.66
N ARG A 116 -17.41 -1.35 11.53
CA ARG A 116 -16.12 -1.03 10.91
C ARG A 116 -15.91 0.47 10.74
N LEU A 117 -16.60 1.27 11.55
CA LEU A 117 -16.44 2.72 11.63
C LEU A 117 -14.96 3.09 11.84
N GLY A 118 -14.46 4.03 11.04
CA GLY A 118 -13.06 4.48 11.08
C GLY A 118 -12.13 3.80 10.08
N LEU A 119 -12.59 2.80 9.31
CA LEU A 119 -11.80 2.15 8.26
C LEU A 119 -12.26 2.58 6.86
N TRP A 120 -11.29 2.84 5.99
CA TRP A 120 -11.47 3.02 4.56
C TRP A 120 -11.26 1.69 3.83
N ARG A 121 -12.12 1.38 2.84
CA ARG A 121 -11.90 0.25 1.92
C ARG A 121 -11.39 0.78 0.58
N ALA A 122 -10.27 0.23 0.10
CA ALA A 122 -9.80 0.50 -1.25
C ALA A 122 -10.44 -0.50 -2.23
N ASP A 123 -11.41 -0.04 -3.03
CA ASP A 123 -11.99 -0.86 -4.09
C ASP A 123 -11.04 -0.83 -5.31
N THR A 124 -10.55 -2.01 -5.71
CA THR A 124 -9.68 -2.17 -6.90
C THR A 124 -10.46 -2.21 -8.21
N ARG A 125 -11.79 -2.25 -8.17
CA ARG A 125 -12.64 -2.29 -9.36
C ARG A 125 -13.22 -0.92 -9.66
N PRO A 126 -13.12 -0.41 -10.91
CA PRO A 126 -14.02 0.65 -11.33
C PRO A 126 -15.45 0.16 -11.08
N PRO A 127 -16.37 1.01 -10.59
CA PRO A 127 -17.77 0.62 -10.49
C PRO A 127 -18.17 0.09 -11.86
N SER A 128 -18.66 -1.16 -11.92
CA SER A 128 -19.28 -1.68 -13.14
C SER A 128 -20.25 -0.61 -13.58
N LYS A 129 -20.07 -0.09 -14.82
CA LYS A 129 -20.87 0.97 -15.42
C LYS A 129 -22.27 0.90 -14.81
N ILE A 130 -22.64 1.90 -14.00
CA ILE A 130 -24.01 2.05 -13.53
C ILE A 130 -24.79 2.20 -14.82
N ARG A 131 -25.34 1.09 -15.31
CA ARG A 131 -26.25 1.11 -16.44
C ARG A 131 -27.45 1.81 -15.84
N ALA A 132 -27.58 3.09 -16.12
CA ALA A 132 -28.80 3.82 -15.81
C ALA A 132 -29.91 2.95 -16.38
N SER A 133 -30.65 2.28 -15.51
CA SER A 133 -31.89 1.64 -15.90
C SER A 133 -32.82 2.81 -16.16
N THR A 134 -32.82 3.29 -17.40
CA THR A 134 -33.93 4.08 -17.93
C THR A 134 -35.11 3.13 -17.97
N ALA A 135 -35.72 2.88 -16.81
CA ALA A 135 -37.06 2.33 -16.78
C ALA A 135 -37.94 3.42 -17.37
N PRO A 136 -38.61 3.19 -18.52
CA PRO A 136 -39.56 4.15 -19.02
C PRO A 136 -40.62 4.37 -17.94
N ALA A 137 -40.91 5.63 -17.62
CA ALA A 137 -41.95 5.98 -16.69
C ALA A 137 -43.25 5.29 -17.14
N ALA A 138 -43.71 4.31 -16.37
CA ALA A 138 -45.01 3.71 -16.58
C ALA A 138 -46.04 4.81 -16.35
N ALA A 139 -46.50 5.42 -17.43
CA ALA A 139 -47.57 6.39 -17.43
C ALA A 139 -48.82 5.67 -16.91
N ARG A 140 -49.11 5.86 -15.63
CA ARG A 140 -50.40 5.50 -15.03
C ARG A 140 -51.44 6.44 -15.62
N ARG A 141 -52.06 6.06 -16.75
CA ARG A 141 -53.30 6.70 -17.22
C ARG A 141 -54.39 6.41 -16.17
N THR A 142 -54.76 7.44 -15.44
CA THR A 142 -56.02 7.49 -14.70
C THR A 142 -57.09 8.10 -15.59
N ARG A 143 -58.23 7.41 -15.63
CA ARG A 143 -59.52 7.70 -16.29
C ARG A 143 -59.64 7.28 -17.75
#